data_AF-A0A8B5X3P8-F1
#
_entry.id   AF-A0A8B5X3P8-F1
#
_cell.length_a   1.000
_cell.length_b   1.000
_cell.length_c   1.000
_cell.angle_alpha   90.00
_cell.angle_beta   90.00
_cell.angle_gamma   90.00
#
_symmetry.space_group_name_H-M   'P 1'
#
loop_
_entity.id
_entity.type
_entity.pdbx_description
1 polymer ?
#
loop_
_entity_poly.entity_id
_entity_poly.type
_entity_poly.pdbx_seq_one_letter_code
_entity_poly.pdbx_strand_id
1 'polypeptide(L)'
;MENELNLFARRAGFNTALRHFKTVNGIVGDIEEGWNLADVVNESLEDGGIQRFQVRSILSALLVEKFGYHFQSHNLKSNVEDVDAVCQTLKEWQNIHIVLTFFNPQAGMFVINPKQKESWGPALPLLRHELIVVYTGAVDLSLKKESLAAASADFLTLLYGGKVRGRKEYREGSRRPVEAPQGRTPQSAPVAQTPSGPTPAPMKPKPASEGGPRRITPRYAVNVTNELFHNGNVESWKRVIESYRTKYPDLDVLIWYENERINDINALFKWGKVKHGTPIMFSVAGGNIRDVSKLQRYLFEGASPRFEVFLRGGVGRVLDLF
;
A
#
# COMPACT_ATOMS: atom_id res chain seq x y z
N MET A 1 4.25 2.74 33.08
CA MET A 1 5.66 2.67 32.65
C MET A 1 6.35 1.32 32.92
N GLU A 2 5.85 0.39 33.74
CA GLU A 2 6.61 -0.84 34.10
C GLU A 2 6.82 -1.90 32.99
N ASN A 3 6.26 -1.73 31.79
CA ASN A 3 6.32 -2.77 30.74
C ASN A 3 6.79 -2.28 29.37
N GLU A 4 7.31 -1.05 29.27
CA GLU A 4 7.62 -0.40 27.98
C GLU A 4 8.79 -1.07 27.25
N LEU A 5 9.70 -1.71 27.99
CA LEU A 5 10.87 -2.39 27.43
C LEU A 5 10.68 -3.90 27.23
N ASN A 6 9.48 -4.44 27.49
CA ASN A 6 9.22 -5.89 27.37
C ASN A 6 9.42 -6.40 25.93
N LEU A 7 9.27 -5.54 24.92
CA LEU A 7 9.60 -5.85 23.53
C LEU A 7 11.09 -6.25 23.38
N PHE A 8 11.99 -5.62 24.14
CA PHE A 8 13.43 -5.85 24.07
C PHE A 8 13.89 -7.05 24.91
N ALA A 9 13.03 -7.58 25.79
CA ALA A 9 13.35 -8.72 26.65
C ALA A 9 13.56 -10.03 25.86
N ARG A 10 13.08 -10.09 24.60
CA ARG A 10 13.28 -11.24 23.71
C ARG A 10 14.10 -10.84 22.50
N ARG A 11 15.04 -11.71 22.10
CA ARG A 11 15.87 -11.54 20.89
C ARG A 11 15.05 -11.19 19.65
N ALA A 12 13.87 -11.81 19.50
CA ALA A 12 12.97 -11.53 18.38
C ALA A 12 12.47 -10.08 18.37
N GLY A 13 11.97 -9.56 19.50
CA GLY A 13 11.47 -8.20 19.58
C GLY A 13 12.59 -7.16 19.48
N PHE A 14 13.76 -7.43 20.08
CA PHE A 14 14.96 -6.60 19.92
C PHE A 14 15.39 -6.50 18.44
N ASN A 15 15.48 -7.63 17.74
CA ASN A 15 15.86 -7.65 16.33
C ASN A 15 14.83 -6.96 15.43
N THR A 16 13.54 -7.10 15.73
CA THR A 16 12.47 -6.38 15.01
C THR A 16 12.61 -4.88 15.17
N ALA A 17 12.82 -4.40 16.39
CA ALA A 17 13.02 -2.97 16.66
C ALA A 17 14.30 -2.45 16.01
N LEU A 18 15.41 -3.18 16.13
CA LEU A 18 16.69 -2.80 15.51
C LEU A 18 16.57 -2.71 13.98
N ARG A 19 15.88 -3.66 13.35
CA ARG A 19 15.62 -3.61 11.90
C ARG A 19 14.82 -2.36 11.54
N HIS A 20 13.75 -2.07 12.29
CA HIS A 20 12.95 -0.87 12.09
C HIS A 20 13.81 0.40 12.20
N PHE A 21 14.63 0.54 13.25
CA PHE A 21 15.52 1.69 13.41
C PHE A 21 16.53 1.84 12.28
N LYS A 22 17.13 0.74 11.82
CA LYS A 22 18.03 0.77 10.65
C LYS A 22 17.32 1.25 9.39
N THR A 23 16.12 0.74 9.13
CA THR A 23 15.32 1.18 7.98
C THR A 23 14.96 2.66 8.08
N VAL A 24 14.47 3.12 9.23
CA VAL A 24 14.12 4.53 9.45
C VAL A 24 15.34 5.46 9.30
N ASN A 25 16.50 5.05 9.79
CA ASN A 25 17.75 5.80 9.61
C ASN A 25 18.22 5.84 8.15
N GLY A 26 17.93 4.82 7.34
CA GLY A 26 18.16 4.88 5.90
C GLY A 26 17.30 5.94 5.23
N ILE A 27 15.99 5.91 5.52
CA ILE A 27 15.00 6.87 4.98
C ILE A 27 15.35 8.32 5.37
N VAL A 28 15.94 8.53 6.54
CA VAL A 28 16.46 9.84 6.95
C VAL A 28 17.43 10.43 5.92
N GLY A 29 18.40 9.62 5.48
CA GLY A 29 19.42 10.07 4.52
C GLY A 29 18.77 10.50 3.21
N ASP A 30 17.79 9.74 2.75
CA ASP A 30 17.02 10.07 1.55
C ASP A 30 16.33 11.44 1.67
N ILE A 31 15.66 11.72 2.79
CA ILE A 31 15.02 13.03 2.98
C ILE A 31 16.08 14.16 3.01
N GLU A 32 17.20 13.94 3.68
CA GLU A 32 18.30 14.93 3.76
C GLU A 32 18.96 15.21 2.40
N GLU A 33 18.96 14.21 1.51
CA GLU A 33 19.35 14.33 0.10
C GLU A 33 18.31 15.05 -0.78
N GLY A 34 17.11 15.32 -0.24
CA GLY A 34 16.04 16.06 -0.92
C GLY A 34 14.96 15.18 -1.53
N TRP A 35 14.86 13.91 -1.14
CA TRP A 35 13.80 13.02 -1.59
C TRP A 35 12.50 13.27 -0.83
N ASN A 36 11.37 13.09 -1.53
CA ASN A 36 10.06 13.15 -0.89
C ASN A 36 9.78 11.83 -0.16
N LEU A 37 9.41 11.92 1.12
CA LEU A 37 9.16 10.74 1.94
C LEU A 37 8.04 9.83 1.41
N ALA A 38 7.04 10.38 0.72
CA ALA A 38 5.99 9.56 0.13
C ALA A 38 6.54 8.59 -0.91
N ASP A 39 7.48 9.04 -1.74
CA ASP A 39 8.10 8.22 -2.77
C ASP A 39 8.93 7.09 -2.13
N VAL A 40 9.78 7.46 -1.16
CA VAL A 40 10.65 6.51 -0.43
C VAL A 40 9.83 5.46 0.33
N VAL A 41 8.73 5.87 0.97
CA VAL A 41 7.83 4.96 1.69
C VAL A 41 7.11 4.01 0.73
N ASN A 42 6.61 4.50 -0.40
CA ASN A 42 5.90 3.68 -1.36
C ASN A 42 6.85 2.65 -2.01
N GLU A 43 8.04 3.06 -2.43
CA GLU A 43 9.08 2.15 -2.93
C GLU A 43 9.43 1.09 -1.87
N SER A 44 9.66 1.51 -0.62
CA SER A 44 9.95 0.58 0.48
C SER A 44 8.79 -0.38 0.79
N LEU A 45 7.53 0.01 0.55
CA LEU A 45 6.36 -0.86 0.69
C LEU A 45 6.27 -1.86 -0.47
N GLU A 46 6.58 -1.43 -1.68
CA GLU A 46 6.57 -2.27 -2.88
C GLU A 46 7.64 -3.35 -2.83
N ASP A 47 8.85 -3.00 -2.38
CA ASP A 47 9.97 -3.93 -2.24
C ASP A 47 9.94 -4.73 -0.92
N GLY A 48 8.95 -4.48 -0.05
CA GLY A 48 8.79 -5.17 1.23
C GLY A 48 9.82 -4.78 2.30
N GLY A 49 10.56 -3.69 2.10
CA GLY A 49 11.48 -3.11 3.08
C GLY A 49 10.79 -2.60 4.35
N ILE A 50 9.52 -2.17 4.23
CA ILE A 50 8.65 -1.84 5.36
C ILE A 50 7.26 -2.46 5.19
N GLN A 51 6.52 -2.55 6.29
CA GLN A 51 5.13 -3.00 6.32
C GLN A 51 4.16 -1.82 6.56
N ARG A 52 2.92 -1.97 6.09
CA ARG A 52 1.89 -0.91 6.19
C ARG A 52 1.67 -0.37 7.60
N PHE A 53 1.75 -1.23 8.63
CA PHE A 53 1.57 -0.80 10.02
C PHE A 53 2.69 0.14 10.52
N GLN A 54 3.88 0.09 9.91
CA GLN A 54 5.03 0.91 10.28
C GLN A 54 4.91 2.33 9.71
N VAL A 55 4.12 2.52 8.66
CA VAL A 55 4.10 3.79 7.91
C VAL A 55 3.71 4.96 8.79
N ARG A 56 2.69 4.80 9.65
CA ARG A 56 2.21 5.90 10.51
C ARG A 56 3.29 6.36 11.49
N SER A 57 4.03 5.44 12.11
CA SER A 57 5.11 5.79 13.03
C SER A 57 6.28 6.43 12.30
N ILE A 58 6.61 5.98 11.08
CA ILE A 58 7.64 6.57 10.24
C ILE A 58 7.29 8.02 9.89
N LEU A 59 6.07 8.27 9.40
CA LEU A 59 5.62 9.62 9.05
C LEU A 59 5.67 10.57 10.25
N SER A 60 5.17 10.12 11.40
CA SER A 60 5.18 10.93 12.63
C SER A 60 6.60 11.23 13.10
N ALA A 61 7.47 10.21 13.17
CA ALA A 61 8.84 10.38 13.66
C ALA A 61 9.69 11.23 12.71
N LEU A 62 9.51 11.08 11.40
CA LEU A 62 10.33 11.79 10.42
C LEU A 62 9.77 13.17 10.10
N LEU A 63 8.53 13.26 9.59
CA LEU A 63 8.00 14.54 9.14
C LEU A 63 7.76 15.49 10.31
N VAL A 64 7.13 15.02 11.38
CA VAL A 64 6.73 15.89 12.49
C VAL A 64 7.89 16.14 13.45
N GLU A 65 8.43 15.07 14.05
CA GLU A 65 9.41 15.21 15.13
C GLU A 65 10.79 15.63 14.60
N LYS A 66 11.32 14.94 13.58
CA LYS A 66 12.68 15.18 13.10
C LYS A 66 12.80 16.40 12.18
N PHE A 67 11.98 16.48 11.14
CA PHE A 67 12.10 17.50 10.10
C PHE A 67 11.15 18.69 10.28
N GLY A 68 10.30 18.68 11.31
CA GLY A 68 9.49 19.83 11.71
C GLY A 68 8.47 20.29 10.66
N TYR A 69 7.94 19.36 9.85
CA TYR A 69 6.89 19.65 8.88
C TYR A 69 5.66 20.19 9.60
N HIS A 70 5.02 21.20 9.00
CA HIS A 70 3.67 21.56 9.38
C HIS A 70 2.71 20.48 8.91
N PHE A 71 1.66 20.19 9.69
CA PHE A 71 0.63 19.25 9.29
C PHE A 71 -0.78 19.76 9.60
N GLN A 72 -1.73 19.40 8.74
CA GLN A 72 -3.13 19.75 8.88
C GLN A 72 -4.01 18.57 8.47
N SER A 73 -4.92 18.14 9.35
CA SER A 73 -5.99 17.22 9.01
C SER A 73 -7.13 17.96 8.32
N HIS A 74 -7.75 17.31 7.34
CA HIS A 74 -8.83 17.91 6.56
C HIS A 74 -9.78 16.83 6.04
N ASN A 75 -11.08 16.97 6.29
CA ASN A 75 -12.09 16.14 5.65
C ASN A 75 -12.44 16.73 4.28
N LEU A 76 -12.43 15.88 3.24
CA LEU A 76 -12.68 16.33 1.89
C LEU A 76 -14.07 16.98 1.74
N LYS A 77 -14.13 18.14 1.08
CA LYS A 77 -15.37 18.92 0.91
C LYS A 77 -16.19 18.49 -0.31
N SER A 78 -15.51 17.94 -1.31
CA SER A 78 -16.06 17.40 -2.56
C SER A 78 -15.24 16.18 -2.98
N ASN A 79 -15.74 15.44 -3.96
CA ASN A 79 -14.96 14.37 -4.58
C ASN A 79 -13.78 14.97 -5.36
N VAL A 80 -12.68 14.22 -5.44
CA VAL A 80 -11.50 14.53 -6.27
C VAL A 80 -11.28 13.34 -7.19
N GLU A 81 -11.51 13.55 -8.49
CA GLU A 81 -11.40 12.52 -9.52
C GLU A 81 -10.21 12.77 -10.45
N ASP A 82 -9.88 14.04 -10.69
CA ASP A 82 -8.74 14.48 -11.48
C ASP A 82 -7.83 15.40 -10.66
N VAL A 83 -6.54 15.25 -10.87
CA VAL A 83 -5.46 15.96 -10.16
C VAL A 83 -4.46 16.61 -11.12
N ASP A 84 -4.70 16.58 -12.43
CA ASP A 84 -3.74 17.05 -13.43
C ASP A 84 -3.35 18.52 -13.23
N ALA A 85 -4.34 19.40 -13.06
CA ALA A 85 -4.09 20.82 -12.80
C ALA A 85 -3.34 21.06 -11.48
N VAL A 86 -3.62 20.24 -10.45
CA VAL A 86 -2.95 20.30 -9.15
C VAL A 86 -1.49 19.90 -9.30
N CYS A 87 -1.22 18.74 -9.89
CA CYS A 87 0.13 18.24 -10.14
C CYS A 87 0.95 19.24 -10.96
N GLN A 88 0.38 19.80 -12.03
CA GLN A 88 1.06 20.80 -12.88
C GLN A 88 1.46 22.04 -12.09
N THR A 89 0.57 22.55 -11.23
CA THR A 89 0.88 23.74 -10.40
C THR A 89 1.93 23.42 -9.34
N LEU A 90 1.83 22.26 -8.69
CA LEU A 90 2.76 21.87 -7.62
C LEU A 90 4.17 21.52 -8.12
N LYS A 91 4.33 21.17 -9.41
CA LYS A 91 5.66 21.02 -10.03
C LYS A 91 6.48 22.30 -9.95
N GLU A 92 5.85 23.47 -9.86
CA GLU A 92 6.59 24.73 -9.71
C GLU A 92 7.10 24.95 -8.28
N TRP A 93 6.55 24.26 -7.28
CA TRP A 93 6.85 24.47 -5.87
C TRP A 93 8.13 23.75 -5.44
N GLN A 94 9.25 24.14 -6.02
CA GLN A 94 10.54 23.45 -5.89
C GLN A 94 11.14 23.51 -4.47
N ASN A 95 10.83 24.50 -3.64
CA ASN A 95 11.36 24.57 -2.27
C ASN A 95 10.43 23.96 -1.21
N ILE A 96 9.32 23.33 -1.62
CA ILE A 96 8.36 22.71 -0.71
C ILE A 96 8.20 21.22 -1.01
N HIS A 97 8.37 20.41 0.03
CA HIS A 97 7.86 19.04 0.06
C HIS A 97 6.43 19.04 0.58
N ILE A 98 5.57 18.33 -0.15
CA ILE A 98 4.23 17.99 0.31
C ILE A 98 4.15 16.48 0.37
N VAL A 99 3.66 15.97 1.50
CA VAL A 99 3.27 14.57 1.66
C VAL A 99 1.80 14.58 2.06
N LEU A 100 0.97 13.85 1.33
CA LEU A 100 -0.45 13.72 1.63
C LEU A 100 -0.70 12.31 2.12
N THR A 101 -1.32 12.15 3.29
CA THR A 101 -1.92 10.87 3.67
C THR A 101 -3.41 10.90 3.42
N PHE A 102 -3.91 9.80 2.89
CA PHE A 102 -5.33 9.60 2.66
C PHE A 102 -5.78 8.32 3.37
N PHE A 103 -6.85 8.42 4.15
CA PHE A 103 -7.38 7.31 4.94
C PHE A 103 -8.63 6.76 4.26
N ASN A 104 -8.45 5.71 3.46
CA ASN A 104 -9.57 4.97 2.91
C ASN A 104 -10.10 3.97 3.95
N PRO A 105 -11.41 3.95 4.25
CA PRO A 105 -11.99 3.03 5.23
C PRO A 105 -11.75 1.54 4.91
N GLN A 106 -11.59 1.20 3.63
CA GLN A 106 -11.41 -0.18 3.17
C GLN A 106 -9.94 -0.50 2.91
N ALA A 107 -9.23 0.31 2.13
CA ALA A 107 -7.87 0.04 1.68
C ALA A 107 -6.78 0.48 2.69
N GLY A 108 -7.16 1.25 3.71
CA GLY A 108 -6.25 1.76 4.73
C GLY A 108 -5.59 3.08 4.30
N MET A 109 -4.43 3.35 4.88
CA MET A 109 -3.69 4.59 4.66
C MET A 109 -2.87 4.53 3.37
N PHE A 110 -3.04 5.52 2.51
CA PHE A 110 -2.17 5.81 1.37
C PHE A 110 -1.25 6.97 1.73
N VAL A 111 -0.03 6.96 1.19
CA VAL A 111 0.93 8.06 1.28
C VAL A 111 1.20 8.54 -0.14
N ILE A 112 0.95 9.80 -0.41
CA ILE A 112 0.89 10.35 -1.76
C ILE A 112 1.88 11.52 -1.84
N ASN A 113 2.72 11.52 -2.87
CA ASN A 113 3.44 12.70 -3.30
C ASN A 113 2.55 13.45 -4.30
N PRO A 114 1.94 14.58 -3.93
CA PRO A 114 0.96 15.24 -4.76
C PRO A 114 1.55 15.89 -6.02
N LYS A 115 2.89 15.95 -6.15
CA LYS A 115 3.57 16.42 -7.36
C LYS A 115 3.65 15.36 -8.47
N GLN A 116 3.49 14.08 -8.13
CA GLN A 116 3.60 12.97 -9.06
C GLN A 116 2.22 12.35 -9.30
N LYS A 117 1.78 12.32 -10.56
CA LYS A 117 0.43 11.84 -10.93
C LYS A 117 0.27 10.36 -10.58
N GLU A 118 1.33 9.59 -10.76
CA GLU A 118 1.41 8.15 -10.51
C GLU A 118 1.11 7.82 -9.04
N SER A 119 1.54 8.69 -8.11
CA SER A 119 1.32 8.54 -6.67
C SER A 119 -0.16 8.62 -6.27
N TRP A 120 -0.99 9.32 -7.05
CA TRP A 120 -2.43 9.44 -6.81
C TRP A 120 -3.23 8.22 -7.31
N GLY A 121 -2.72 7.52 -8.32
CA GLY A 121 -3.46 6.49 -9.05
C GLY A 121 -4.13 5.43 -8.17
N PRO A 122 -3.44 4.85 -7.17
CA PRO A 122 -4.03 3.86 -6.27
C PRO A 122 -5.07 4.41 -5.28
N ALA A 123 -5.09 5.73 -5.06
CA ALA A 123 -5.95 6.39 -4.09
C ALA A 123 -7.21 7.01 -4.72
N LEU A 124 -7.16 7.37 -6.00
CA LEU A 124 -8.28 7.99 -6.71
C LEU A 124 -9.41 6.97 -7.01
N PRO A 125 -10.69 7.42 -7.01
CA PRO A 125 -11.14 8.77 -6.64
C PRO A 125 -11.16 8.98 -5.12
N LEU A 126 -10.89 10.19 -4.66
CA LEU A 126 -11.08 10.56 -3.25
C LEU A 126 -12.52 11.04 -3.04
N LEU A 127 -13.23 10.48 -2.07
CA LEU A 127 -14.63 10.79 -1.84
C LEU A 127 -14.81 11.88 -0.79
N ARG A 128 -15.88 12.65 -0.94
CA ARG A 128 -16.30 13.64 0.05
C ARG A 128 -16.37 13.03 1.45
N HIS A 129 -15.97 13.81 2.45
CA HIS A 129 -15.90 13.47 3.88
C HIS A 129 -14.80 12.50 4.29
N GLU A 130 -14.06 11.90 3.36
CA GLU A 130 -12.88 11.10 3.72
C GLU A 130 -11.76 11.99 4.25
N LEU A 131 -10.95 11.41 5.15
CA LEU A 131 -9.90 12.12 5.86
C LEU A 131 -8.61 12.12 5.07
N ILE A 132 -8.03 13.31 4.92
CA ILE A 132 -6.64 13.48 4.51
C ILE A 132 -5.84 14.20 5.61
N VAL A 133 -4.52 13.98 5.62
CA VAL A 133 -3.57 14.82 6.37
C VAL A 133 -2.52 15.32 5.42
N VAL A 134 -2.37 16.63 5.34
CA VAL A 134 -1.36 17.31 4.51
C VAL A 134 -0.17 17.62 5.39
N TYR A 135 1.02 17.20 4.98
CA TYR A 135 2.29 17.57 5.59
C TYR A 135 3.08 18.45 4.64
N THR A 136 3.56 19.59 5.11
CA THR A 136 4.37 20.54 4.33
C THR A 136 5.68 20.84 5.04
N GLY A 137 6.78 20.72 4.30
CA GLY A 137 8.13 20.99 4.80
C GLY A 137 8.96 21.68 3.73
N ALA A 138 10.00 22.40 4.17
CA ALA A 138 10.95 23.00 3.25
C ALA A 138 11.98 21.96 2.80
N VAL A 139 12.34 21.98 1.53
CA VAL A 139 13.36 21.07 0.98
C VAL A 139 14.73 21.36 1.62
N ASP A 140 15.03 22.62 1.86
CA ASP A 140 16.28 23.06 2.49
C ASP A 140 16.13 23.44 3.97
N LEU A 141 15.00 23.09 4.60
CA LEU A 141 14.68 23.39 6.00
C LEU A 141 14.70 24.90 6.36
N SER A 142 14.66 25.79 5.36
CA SER A 142 14.80 27.24 5.58
C SER A 142 13.48 28.00 5.82
N LEU A 143 12.33 27.42 5.44
CA LEU A 143 11.06 28.13 5.52
C LEU A 143 10.49 28.15 6.94
N LYS A 144 9.87 29.28 7.29
CA LYS A 144 9.18 29.47 8.57
C LYS A 144 7.88 28.67 8.62
N LYS A 145 7.42 28.36 9.84
CA LYS A 145 6.19 27.57 10.07
C LYS A 145 4.96 28.21 9.43
N GLU A 146 4.87 29.54 9.41
CA GLU A 146 3.77 30.28 8.80
C GLU A 146 3.72 30.08 7.27
N SER A 147 4.88 30.04 6.62
CA SER A 147 4.99 29.74 5.18
C SER A 147 4.58 28.31 4.88
N LEU A 148 4.95 27.34 5.73
CA LEU A 148 4.54 25.94 5.57
C LEU A 148 3.03 25.75 5.78
N ALA A 149 2.45 26.43 6.78
CA ALA A 149 1.00 26.44 7.02
C ALA A 149 0.24 27.07 5.85
N ALA A 150 0.76 28.17 5.30
CA ALA A 150 0.21 28.78 4.11
C ALA A 150 0.28 27.85 2.89
N ALA A 151 1.38 27.11 2.71
CA ALA A 151 1.50 26.13 1.63
C ALA A 151 0.47 25.01 1.75
N SER A 152 0.15 24.54 2.97
CA SER A 152 -0.93 23.57 3.19
C SER A 152 -2.29 24.12 2.78
N ALA A 153 -2.60 25.36 3.16
CA ALA A 153 -3.85 26.02 2.79
C ALA A 153 -3.96 26.27 1.27
N ASP A 154 -2.86 26.70 0.64
CA ASP A 154 -2.76 26.90 -0.80
C ASP A 154 -2.93 25.56 -1.54
N PHE A 155 -2.33 24.46 -1.05
CA PHE A 155 -2.54 23.12 -1.58
C PHE A 155 -4.00 22.68 -1.51
N LEU A 156 -4.67 22.86 -0.37
CA LEU A 156 -6.09 22.55 -0.23
C LEU A 156 -6.95 23.41 -1.19
N THR A 157 -6.58 24.66 -1.41
CA THR A 157 -7.26 25.53 -2.38
C THR A 157 -7.13 24.99 -3.80
N LEU A 158 -5.93 24.57 -4.20
CA LEU A 158 -5.68 23.93 -5.49
C LEU A 158 -6.46 22.62 -5.64
N LEU A 159 -6.51 21.80 -4.59
CA LEU A 159 -7.22 20.52 -4.59
C LEU A 159 -8.72 20.66 -4.92
N TYR A 160 -9.32 21.81 -4.60
CA TYR A 160 -10.71 22.14 -4.92
C TYR A 160 -10.86 23.00 -6.20
N GLY A 161 -9.84 23.04 -7.06
CA GLY A 161 -9.86 23.79 -8.32
C GLY A 161 -9.72 25.31 -8.16
N GLY A 162 -9.37 25.79 -6.96
CA GLY A 162 -9.07 27.19 -6.71
C GLY A 162 -7.74 27.62 -7.34
N LYS A 163 -7.52 28.94 -7.46
CA LYS A 163 -6.26 29.52 -7.93
C LYS A 163 -5.51 30.12 -6.75
N VAL A 164 -4.20 29.89 -6.70
CA VAL A 164 -3.31 30.44 -5.66
C VAL A 164 -2.36 31.47 -6.27
N ARG A 165 -2.04 32.51 -5.51
CA ARG A 165 -1.01 33.48 -5.90
C ARG A 165 0.34 32.82 -5.64
N GLY A 166 1.10 32.54 -6.70
CA GLY A 166 2.43 31.92 -6.58
C GLY A 166 3.33 32.74 -5.65
N ARG A 167 3.83 32.12 -4.58
CA ARG A 167 4.78 32.73 -3.67
C ARG A 167 6.20 32.39 -4.10
N LYS A 168 7.09 33.38 -4.12
CA LYS A 168 8.50 33.17 -4.53
C LYS A 168 9.20 32.13 -3.65
N GLU A 169 8.94 32.17 -2.35
CA GLU A 169 9.46 31.22 -1.35
C GLU A 169 9.11 29.75 -1.64
N TYR A 170 8.06 29.47 -2.41
CA TYR A 170 7.71 28.09 -2.80
C TYR A 170 8.62 27.58 -3.93
N ARG A 171 9.16 28.49 -4.74
CA ARG A 171 9.92 28.17 -5.96
C ARG A 171 11.43 28.30 -5.74
N GLU A 172 11.83 29.25 -4.91
CA GLU A 172 13.23 29.61 -4.67
C GLU A 172 13.70 28.96 -3.36
N GLY A 173 14.66 28.04 -3.49
CA GLY A 173 15.31 27.33 -2.40
C GLY A 173 16.77 27.05 -2.74
N SER A 174 17.60 26.87 -1.72
CA SER A 174 19.02 26.54 -1.90
C SER A 174 19.24 25.12 -2.45
N ARG A 175 18.23 24.25 -2.28
CA ARG A 175 18.19 22.88 -2.80
C ARG A 175 16.90 22.67 -3.61
N ARG A 176 16.95 21.70 -4.53
CA ARG A 176 15.79 21.25 -5.30
C ARG A 176 15.40 19.84 -4.86
N PRO A 177 14.12 19.47 -5.00
CA PRO A 177 13.67 18.12 -4.71
C PRO A 177 14.30 17.17 -5.71
N VAL A 178 14.72 16.01 -5.23
CA VAL A 178 15.16 14.92 -6.09
C VAL A 178 13.91 14.23 -6.63
N GLU A 179 13.79 14.13 -7.95
CA GLU A 179 12.78 13.26 -8.57
C GLU A 179 13.19 11.80 -8.33
N ALA A 180 12.23 10.95 -7.98
CA ALA A 180 12.52 9.54 -7.72
C ALA A 180 12.89 8.80 -9.03
N PRO A 181 14.13 8.30 -9.24
CA PRO A 181 14.44 7.31 -10.26
C PRO A 181 13.66 6.02 -10.03
N GLN A 182 13.15 5.47 -11.12
CA GLN A 182 12.66 4.09 -11.15
C GLN A 182 13.84 3.13 -10.95
N GLY A 183 13.85 2.45 -9.80
CA GLY A 183 14.80 1.37 -9.51
C GLY A 183 16.04 1.81 -8.77
N ARG A 184 15.91 2.23 -7.51
CA ARG A 184 17.05 2.20 -6.59
C ARG A 184 17.44 0.75 -6.38
N THR A 185 18.68 0.40 -6.71
CA THR A 185 19.29 -0.82 -6.19
C THR A 185 19.39 -0.68 -4.67
N PRO A 186 18.79 -1.59 -3.87
CA PRO A 186 18.85 -1.48 -2.42
C PRO A 186 20.30 -1.46 -1.96
N GLN A 187 20.76 -0.35 -1.38
CA GLN A 187 21.99 -0.34 -0.59
C GLN A 187 21.73 -1.16 0.67
N SER A 188 21.98 -2.46 0.53
CA SER A 188 21.89 -3.44 1.59
C SER A 188 23.07 -3.21 2.54
N ALA A 189 22.79 -2.73 3.75
CA ALA A 189 23.76 -2.85 4.84
C ALA A 189 24.09 -4.36 5.05
N PRO A 190 25.35 -4.71 5.37
CA PRO A 190 25.86 -6.07 5.23
C PRO A 190 25.12 -7.05 6.15
N VAL A 191 24.47 -8.05 5.54
CA VAL A 191 23.89 -9.18 6.25
C VAL A 191 25.03 -10.17 6.53
N ALA A 192 25.33 -10.36 7.81
CA ALA A 192 26.27 -11.36 8.29
C ALA A 192 25.88 -12.75 7.76
N GLN A 193 26.85 -13.41 7.13
CA GLN A 193 26.74 -14.74 6.55
C GLN A 193 26.45 -15.79 7.63
N THR A 194 25.52 -16.70 7.34
CA THR A 194 25.47 -18.03 7.96
C THR A 194 25.18 -19.07 6.85
N PRO A 195 25.69 -20.30 6.96
CA PRO A 195 26.10 -21.08 5.78
C PRO A 195 24.96 -21.88 5.12
N SER A 196 25.14 -21.97 3.81
CA SER A 196 24.69 -22.94 2.81
C SER A 196 24.08 -24.27 3.28
N GLY A 197 22.90 -24.56 2.70
CA GLY A 197 22.30 -25.90 2.50
C GLY A 197 21.53 -25.90 1.17
N PRO A 198 21.35 -27.06 0.48
CA PRO A 198 21.50 -27.14 -0.97
C PRO A 198 20.23 -26.85 -1.80
N THR A 199 20.54 -26.46 -3.03
CA THR A 199 19.74 -26.01 -4.19
C THR A 199 18.56 -26.92 -4.59
N PRO A 200 17.49 -26.34 -5.15
CA PRO A 200 16.76 -26.96 -6.26
C PRO A 200 16.88 -26.17 -7.57
N ALA A 201 16.80 -26.93 -8.66
CA ALA A 201 17.10 -26.64 -10.06
C ALA A 201 16.33 -25.46 -10.73
N PRO A 202 16.80 -24.94 -11.88
CA PRO A 202 16.39 -23.65 -12.43
C PRO A 202 15.04 -23.70 -13.15
N MET A 203 14.07 -22.89 -12.70
CA MET A 203 12.87 -22.58 -13.46
C MET A 203 13.15 -21.51 -14.54
N LYS A 204 12.69 -21.80 -15.75
CA LYS A 204 12.78 -20.93 -16.95
C LYS A 204 12.18 -19.54 -16.70
N PRO A 205 12.74 -18.48 -17.31
CA PRO A 205 12.25 -17.11 -17.14
C PRO A 205 10.85 -16.92 -17.75
N LYS A 206 9.96 -16.33 -16.96
CA LYS A 206 8.62 -15.89 -17.36
C LYS A 206 8.74 -14.62 -18.22
N PRO A 207 7.99 -14.46 -19.32
CA PRO A 207 8.07 -13.25 -20.14
C PRO A 207 7.65 -12.01 -19.34
N ALA A 208 8.33 -10.89 -19.61
CA ALA A 208 8.03 -9.59 -19.04
C ALA A 208 6.59 -9.18 -19.39
N SER A 209 5.77 -8.90 -18.36
CA SER A 209 4.44 -8.34 -18.54
C SER A 209 4.54 -6.83 -18.74
N GLU A 210 3.99 -6.34 -19.85
CA GLU A 210 3.80 -4.92 -20.15
C GLU A 210 3.12 -4.19 -18.97
N GLY A 211 3.80 -3.16 -18.47
CA GLY A 211 3.40 -2.38 -17.31
C GLY A 211 2.29 -1.39 -17.63
N GLY A 212 1.05 -1.77 -17.36
CA GLY A 212 -0.02 -0.82 -17.03
C GLY A 212 -0.10 -0.62 -15.51
N PRO A 213 -0.63 0.53 -15.02
CA PRO A 213 -0.78 0.77 -13.58
C PRO A 213 -1.64 -0.34 -12.95
N ARG A 214 -1.10 -1.04 -11.95
CA ARG A 214 -1.82 -2.10 -11.22
C ARG A 214 -3.02 -1.49 -10.51
N ARG A 215 -4.21 -1.66 -11.09
CA ARG A 215 -5.48 -1.30 -10.47
C ARG A 215 -5.86 -2.40 -9.49
N ILE A 216 -6.54 -2.05 -8.40
CA ILE A 216 -7.08 -3.01 -7.44
C ILE A 216 -8.58 -2.73 -7.30
N THR A 217 -9.41 -3.78 -7.39
CA THR A 217 -10.85 -3.62 -7.18
C THR A 217 -11.18 -3.32 -5.71
N PRO A 218 -12.39 -2.82 -5.41
CA PRO A 218 -12.92 -2.83 -4.05
C PRO A 218 -12.87 -4.24 -3.42
N ARG A 219 -13.03 -4.29 -2.10
CA ARG A 219 -13.16 -5.55 -1.36
C ARG A 219 -14.59 -6.06 -1.49
N TYR A 220 -14.77 -7.19 -2.18
CA TYR A 220 -16.02 -7.91 -2.25
C TYR A 220 -16.13 -8.89 -1.09
N ALA A 221 -17.25 -8.81 -0.36
CA ALA A 221 -17.53 -9.74 0.72
C ALA A 221 -18.07 -11.07 0.17
N VAL A 222 -17.56 -12.17 0.72
CA VAL A 222 -18.09 -13.52 0.53
C VAL A 222 -18.42 -14.08 1.91
N ASN A 223 -19.71 -14.16 2.21
CA ASN A 223 -20.17 -14.71 3.48
C ASN A 223 -20.07 -16.23 3.45
N VAL A 224 -19.44 -16.81 4.47
CA VAL A 224 -19.43 -18.27 4.66
C VAL A 224 -20.84 -18.73 5.01
N THR A 225 -21.41 -19.62 4.20
CA THR A 225 -22.77 -20.16 4.41
C THR A 225 -22.77 -21.56 4.99
N ASN A 226 -21.61 -22.23 5.00
CA ASN A 226 -21.41 -23.48 5.72
C ASN A 226 -21.37 -23.26 7.24
N GLU A 227 -21.47 -24.32 8.04
CA GLU A 227 -21.33 -24.21 9.50
C GLU A 227 -19.95 -23.69 9.91
N LEU A 228 -18.90 -24.18 9.22
CA LEU A 228 -17.50 -23.81 9.41
C LEU A 228 -16.81 -23.73 8.04
N PHE A 229 -15.83 -22.82 7.91
CA PHE A 229 -14.95 -22.80 6.74
C PHE A 229 -13.85 -23.86 6.92
N HIS A 230 -14.10 -25.07 6.43
CA HIS A 230 -13.23 -26.23 6.64
C HIS A 230 -12.29 -26.45 5.43
N ASN A 231 -11.41 -27.44 5.53
CA ASN A 231 -10.39 -27.73 4.50
C ASN A 231 -10.96 -27.88 3.08
N GLY A 232 -12.15 -28.48 2.92
CA GLY A 232 -12.81 -28.57 1.62
C GLY A 232 -13.13 -27.21 0.96
N ASN A 233 -13.55 -26.21 1.73
CA ASN A 233 -13.80 -24.87 1.22
C ASN A 233 -12.49 -24.17 0.82
N VAL A 234 -11.42 -24.37 1.61
CA VAL A 234 -10.08 -23.85 1.32
C VAL A 234 -9.56 -24.41 -0.01
N GLU A 235 -9.65 -25.72 -0.22
CA GLU A 235 -9.23 -26.37 -1.46
C GLU A 235 -10.08 -25.94 -2.66
N SER A 236 -11.40 -25.78 -2.47
CA SER A 236 -12.29 -25.24 -3.49
C SER A 236 -11.84 -23.83 -3.92
N TRP A 237 -11.59 -22.94 -2.96
CA TRP A 237 -11.12 -21.58 -3.24
C TRP A 237 -9.77 -21.57 -3.95
N LYS A 238 -8.82 -22.43 -3.54
CA LYS A 238 -7.53 -22.57 -4.23
C LYS A 238 -7.74 -22.91 -5.71
N ARG A 239 -8.59 -23.89 -6.02
CA ARG A 239 -8.85 -24.31 -7.41
C ARG A 239 -9.57 -23.24 -8.24
N VAL A 240 -10.50 -22.50 -7.63
CA VAL A 240 -11.17 -21.37 -8.29
C VAL A 240 -10.17 -20.26 -8.62
N ILE A 241 -9.31 -19.90 -7.66
CA ILE A 241 -8.29 -18.85 -7.83
C ILE A 241 -7.22 -19.29 -8.83
N GLU A 242 -6.83 -20.56 -8.81
CA GLU A 242 -5.90 -21.13 -9.78
C GLU A 242 -6.47 -21.05 -11.20
N SER A 243 -7.72 -21.48 -11.42
CA SER A 243 -8.41 -21.35 -12.71
C SER A 243 -8.43 -19.89 -13.21
N TYR A 244 -8.72 -18.94 -12.32
CA TYR A 244 -8.74 -17.52 -12.63
C TYR A 244 -7.35 -16.99 -13.05
N ARG A 245 -6.30 -17.31 -12.27
CA ARG A 245 -4.91 -16.91 -12.57
C ARG A 245 -4.35 -17.58 -13.82
N THR A 246 -4.80 -18.79 -14.13
CA THR A 246 -4.40 -19.49 -15.37
C THR A 246 -4.97 -18.78 -16.59
N LYS A 247 -6.23 -18.34 -16.56
CA LYS A 247 -6.83 -17.59 -17.67
C LYS A 247 -6.35 -16.14 -17.76
N TYR A 248 -6.09 -15.51 -16.62
CA TYR A 248 -5.65 -14.12 -16.53
C TYR A 248 -4.30 -14.03 -15.79
N PRO A 249 -3.16 -14.32 -16.45
CA PRO A 249 -1.85 -14.37 -15.81
C PRO A 249 -1.35 -13.01 -15.27
N ASP A 250 -1.94 -11.92 -15.75
CA ASP A 250 -1.68 -10.54 -15.33
C ASP A 250 -2.49 -10.10 -14.10
N LEU A 251 -3.46 -10.91 -13.67
CA LEU A 251 -4.35 -10.62 -12.56
C LEU A 251 -4.00 -11.49 -11.35
N ASP A 252 -4.03 -10.87 -10.17
CA ASP A 252 -3.87 -11.55 -8.90
C ASP A 252 -5.13 -11.43 -8.04
N VAL A 253 -5.46 -12.50 -7.31
CA VAL A 253 -6.56 -12.52 -6.34
C VAL A 253 -5.98 -12.37 -4.94
N LEU A 254 -6.39 -11.30 -4.30
CA LEU A 254 -6.00 -10.94 -2.95
C LEU A 254 -7.12 -11.33 -1.98
N ILE A 255 -6.78 -11.93 -0.84
CA ILE A 255 -7.75 -12.38 0.17
C ILE A 255 -7.52 -11.60 1.46
N TRP A 256 -8.62 -11.20 2.12
CA TRP A 256 -8.59 -10.57 3.42
C TRP A 256 -9.56 -11.23 4.39
N TYR A 257 -9.17 -11.25 5.65
CA TYR A 257 -9.98 -11.70 6.76
C TYR A 257 -9.73 -10.77 7.95
N GLU A 258 -10.79 -10.25 8.58
CA GLU A 258 -10.68 -9.25 9.66
C GLU A 258 -9.77 -8.04 9.31
N ASN A 259 -9.85 -7.59 8.06
CA ASN A 259 -9.02 -6.52 7.48
C ASN A 259 -7.51 -6.82 7.36
N GLU A 260 -7.07 -8.03 7.67
CA GLU A 260 -5.71 -8.50 7.43
C GLU A 260 -5.61 -9.21 6.08
N ARG A 261 -4.52 -8.96 5.33
CA ARG A 261 -4.25 -9.68 4.08
C ARG A 261 -3.79 -11.10 4.40
N ILE A 262 -4.46 -12.08 3.81
CA ILE A 262 -4.14 -13.50 3.93
C ILE A 262 -3.27 -13.91 2.75
N ASN A 263 -1.99 -14.17 3.02
CA ASN A 263 -1.04 -14.63 2.01
C ASN A 263 -1.11 -16.15 1.77
N ASP A 264 -1.49 -16.90 2.80
CA ASP A 264 -1.74 -18.33 2.73
C ASP A 264 -3.18 -18.62 3.13
N ILE A 265 -4.00 -19.01 2.16
CA ILE A 265 -5.42 -19.32 2.38
C ILE A 265 -5.64 -20.46 3.37
N ASN A 266 -4.64 -21.35 3.56
CA ASN A 266 -4.70 -22.37 4.60
C ASN A 266 -4.77 -21.77 6.02
N ALA A 267 -4.31 -20.53 6.21
CA ALA A 267 -4.41 -19.85 7.49
C ALA A 267 -5.86 -19.58 7.93
N LEU A 268 -6.83 -19.63 7.01
CA LEU A 268 -8.26 -19.53 7.30
C LEU A 268 -8.82 -20.80 7.96
N PHE A 269 -8.13 -21.94 7.81
CA PHE A 269 -8.56 -23.23 8.36
C PHE A 269 -8.24 -23.42 9.86
N LYS A 270 -7.53 -22.50 10.51
CA LYS A 270 -7.21 -22.64 11.94
C LYS A 270 -8.50 -22.80 12.76
N TRP A 271 -8.57 -23.85 13.58
CA TRP A 271 -9.78 -24.31 14.28
C TRP A 271 -10.62 -23.15 14.83
N GLY A 272 -11.84 -23.00 14.31
CA GLY A 272 -12.84 -22.05 14.79
C GLY A 272 -12.68 -20.60 14.32
N LYS A 273 -11.70 -20.28 13.45
CA LYS A 273 -11.44 -18.90 13.01
C LYS A 273 -12.58 -18.33 12.17
N VAL A 274 -13.11 -19.09 11.22
CA VAL A 274 -14.16 -18.60 10.30
C VAL A 274 -15.42 -19.46 10.43
N LYS A 275 -16.51 -18.83 10.86
CA LYS A 275 -17.80 -19.47 11.14
C LYS A 275 -18.86 -19.06 10.11
N HIS A 276 -20.02 -19.71 10.18
CA HIS A 276 -21.20 -19.26 9.44
C HIS A 276 -21.44 -17.75 9.58
N GLY A 277 -21.75 -17.09 8.47
CA GLY A 277 -22.01 -15.66 8.39
C GLY A 277 -20.77 -14.78 8.41
N THR A 278 -19.57 -15.32 8.68
CA THR A 278 -18.35 -14.53 8.67
C THR A 278 -17.95 -14.14 7.24
N PRO A 279 -17.71 -12.85 6.95
CA PRO A 279 -17.27 -12.42 5.63
C PRO A 279 -15.77 -12.68 5.44
N ILE A 280 -15.42 -13.38 4.37
CA ILE A 280 -14.06 -13.39 3.81
C ILE A 280 -14.08 -12.43 2.63
N MET A 281 -13.17 -11.46 2.59
CA MET A 281 -13.15 -10.45 1.54
C MET A 281 -12.12 -10.81 0.47
N PHE A 282 -12.38 -10.44 -0.78
CA PHE A 282 -11.39 -10.53 -1.85
C PHE A 282 -11.43 -9.32 -2.79
N SER A 283 -10.37 -9.17 -3.57
CA SER A 283 -10.18 -8.13 -4.59
C SER A 283 -9.24 -8.67 -5.65
N VAL A 284 -9.32 -8.10 -6.83
CA VAL A 284 -8.46 -8.44 -7.95
C VAL A 284 -7.50 -7.29 -8.19
N ALA A 285 -6.21 -7.60 -8.33
CA ALA A 285 -5.16 -6.64 -8.66
C ALA A 285 -4.58 -6.93 -10.05
N GLY A 286 -4.40 -5.92 -10.89
CA GLY A 286 -3.77 -6.07 -12.20
C GLY A 286 -4.15 -4.97 -13.20
N GLY A 287 -3.71 -5.13 -14.44
CA GLY A 287 -3.92 -4.13 -15.50
C GLY A 287 -5.31 -4.17 -16.11
N ASN A 288 -5.75 -5.35 -16.58
CA ASN A 288 -7.01 -5.51 -17.31
C ASN A 288 -8.01 -6.41 -16.54
N ILE A 289 -8.53 -5.87 -15.44
CA ILE A 289 -9.43 -6.58 -14.53
C ILE A 289 -10.76 -6.94 -15.23
N ARG A 290 -11.15 -8.22 -15.16
CA ARG A 290 -12.35 -8.78 -15.81
C ARG A 290 -12.90 -9.96 -15.02
N ASP A 291 -14.12 -10.40 -15.30
CA ASP A 291 -14.76 -11.57 -14.69
C ASP A 291 -14.86 -11.60 -13.15
N VAL A 292 -14.75 -10.44 -12.51
CA VAL A 292 -14.79 -10.28 -11.04
C VAL A 292 -16.12 -10.77 -10.46
N SER A 293 -17.24 -10.49 -11.13
CA SER A 293 -18.57 -10.96 -10.69
C SER A 293 -18.71 -12.49 -10.77
N LYS A 294 -18.07 -13.11 -11.78
CA LYS A 294 -18.04 -14.57 -11.95
C LYS A 294 -17.16 -15.20 -10.86
N LEU A 295 -16.01 -14.58 -10.56
CA LEU A 295 -15.14 -14.96 -9.46
C LEU A 295 -15.83 -14.85 -8.10
N GLN A 296 -16.54 -13.75 -7.83
CA GLN A 296 -17.33 -13.59 -6.61
C GLN A 296 -18.34 -14.73 -6.43
N ARG A 297 -19.06 -15.09 -7.51
CA ARG A 297 -20.03 -16.18 -7.49
C ARG A 297 -19.38 -17.53 -7.16
N TYR A 298 -18.26 -17.86 -7.80
CA TYR A 298 -17.57 -19.14 -7.54
C TYR A 298 -16.92 -19.20 -6.15
N LEU A 299 -16.38 -18.09 -5.63
CA LEU A 299 -15.90 -18.04 -4.26
C LEU A 299 -17.06 -18.18 -3.25
N PHE A 300 -18.23 -17.59 -3.55
CA PHE A 300 -19.43 -17.77 -2.75
C PHE A 300 -19.91 -19.22 -2.74
N GLU A 301 -19.99 -19.87 -3.89
CA GLU A 301 -20.30 -21.30 -3.98
C GLU A 301 -19.25 -22.16 -3.24
N GLY A 302 -17.97 -21.81 -3.37
CA GLY A 302 -16.86 -22.47 -2.66
C GLY A 302 -16.87 -22.28 -1.15
N ALA A 303 -17.53 -21.22 -0.64
CA ALA A 303 -17.74 -20.95 0.79
C ALA A 303 -19.08 -21.52 1.32
N SER A 304 -19.79 -22.29 0.49
CA SER A 304 -21.08 -22.92 0.80
C SER A 304 -20.94 -24.45 0.87
N PRO A 305 -22.01 -25.17 1.29
CA PRO A 305 -22.05 -26.64 1.19
C PRO A 305 -21.86 -27.18 -0.24
N ARG A 306 -21.94 -26.33 -1.27
CA ARG A 306 -21.72 -26.72 -2.68
C ARG A 306 -20.25 -26.76 -3.10
N PHE A 307 -19.29 -26.49 -2.19
CA PHE A 307 -17.86 -26.42 -2.50
C PHE A 307 -17.31 -27.65 -3.26
N GLU A 308 -17.92 -28.82 -3.06
CA GLU A 308 -17.53 -30.08 -3.70
C GLU A 308 -17.56 -30.03 -5.23
N VAL A 309 -18.37 -29.15 -5.84
CA VAL A 309 -18.40 -28.99 -7.30
C VAL A 309 -17.04 -28.60 -7.87
N PHE A 310 -16.23 -27.88 -7.10
CA PHE A 310 -14.87 -27.47 -7.47
C PHE A 310 -13.81 -28.50 -7.10
N LEU A 311 -14.17 -29.55 -6.36
CA LEU A 311 -13.27 -30.64 -6.01
C LEU A 311 -13.32 -31.79 -7.02
N ARG A 312 -14.30 -31.79 -7.93
CA ARG A 312 -14.42 -32.79 -8.99
C ARG A 312 -13.28 -32.64 -10.02
N GLY A 313 -12.60 -33.75 -10.33
CA GLY A 313 -11.46 -33.79 -11.25
C GLY A 313 -10.15 -34.24 -10.59
N GLY A 314 -9.23 -34.77 -11.39
CA GLY A 314 -7.94 -35.29 -10.93
C GLY A 314 -7.11 -34.23 -10.19
N VAL A 315 -6.38 -34.67 -9.16
CA VAL A 315 -5.48 -33.81 -8.37
C VAL A 315 -4.41 -33.21 -9.29
N GLY A 316 -4.27 -31.88 -9.29
CA GLY A 316 -3.31 -31.15 -10.14
C GLY A 316 -3.86 -30.69 -11.50
N ARG A 317 -5.14 -30.95 -11.82
CA ARG A 317 -5.77 -30.40 -13.02
C ARG A 317 -6.45 -29.06 -12.70
N VAL A 318 -6.06 -28.02 -13.42
CA VAL A 318 -6.72 -26.71 -13.36
C VAL A 318 -8.14 -26.84 -13.91
N LEU A 319 -9.12 -26.29 -13.17
CA LEU A 319 -10.51 -26.27 -13.61
C LEU A 319 -10.70 -25.27 -14.76
N ASP A 320 -11.57 -25.60 -15.71
CA ASP A 320 -11.96 -24.69 -16.79
C ASP A 320 -13.21 -23.90 -16.39
N LEU A 321 -13.05 -22.97 -15.44
CA LEU A 321 -14.15 -22.15 -14.89
C LEU A 321 -14.26 -20.79 -15.55
N PHE A 322 -13.12 -20.21 -15.95
CA PHE A 322 -13.07 -18.88 -16.51
C PHE A 322 -13.05 -18.94 -18.00
#